data_AF-A0A3G2T8X3-F1
#
_entry.id   AF-A0A3G2T8X3-F1
#
_cell.length_a   1.000
_cell.length_b   1.000
_cell.length_c   1.000
_cell.angle_alpha   90.00
_cell.angle_beta   90.00
_cell.angle_gamma   90.00
#
_symmetry.space_group_name_H-M   'P 1'
#
loop_
_entity.id
_entity.type
_entity.pdbx_description
1 polymer ?
#
loop_
_entity_poly.entity_id
_entity_poly.type
_entity_poly.pdbx_seq_one_letter_code
_entity_poly.pdbx_strand_id
1 'polypeptide(L)'
;MLEQSEKYDFLIGDVVVLTKQCRNFYSNDLFEIKGKATQRLWSIKSSNHLIIVATNEIRSASVAELQAKRRLTKAEQALAEVS
;
A
#
# COMPACT_ATOMS: atom_id res chain seq x y z
N MET A 1 10.93 12.52 27.39
CA MET A 1 10.73 11.49 26.36
C MET A 1 9.55 11.89 25.50
N LEU A 2 9.78 12.18 24.23
CA LEU A 2 8.87 11.93 23.10
C LEU A 2 9.61 12.43 21.86
N GLU A 3 10.55 11.59 21.42
CA GLU A 3 11.14 11.72 20.09
C GLU A 3 10.04 11.32 19.10
N GLN A 4 9.21 12.27 18.70
CA GLN A 4 8.31 12.08 17.56
C GLN A 4 9.13 12.27 16.30
N SER A 5 9.98 11.27 16.02
CA SER A 5 10.54 11.08 14.71
C SER A 5 9.37 10.83 13.74
N GLU A 6 8.94 11.88 13.04
CA GLU A 6 8.12 11.80 11.82
C GLU A 6 8.94 11.18 10.68
N LYS A 7 9.51 10.02 10.96
CA LYS A 7 10.25 9.22 10.03
C LYS A 7 9.21 8.26 9.50
N TYR A 8 8.76 8.52 8.28
CA TYR A 8 7.94 7.61 7.49
C TYR A 8 8.76 6.34 7.24
N ASP A 9 8.94 5.53 8.29
CA ASP A 9 9.61 4.24 8.31
C ASP A 9 8.63 3.21 7.78
N PHE A 10 8.35 3.35 6.49
CA PHE A 10 7.65 2.29 5.80
C PHE A 10 8.50 1.01 5.81
N LEU A 11 7.87 -0.12 6.10
CA LEU A 11 8.54 -1.42 6.17
C LEU A 11 8.19 -2.26 4.94
N ILE A 12 9.07 -3.21 4.60
CA ILE A 12 8.77 -4.19 3.55
C ILE A 12 7.62 -5.07 4.04
N GLY A 13 6.60 -5.25 3.19
CA GLY A 13 5.34 -5.91 3.54
C GLY A 13 4.26 -4.94 4.05
N ASP A 14 4.60 -3.68 4.29
CA ASP A 14 3.61 -2.68 4.68
C ASP A 14 2.73 -2.29 3.49
N VAL A 15 1.45 -2.04 3.76
CA VAL A 15 0.46 -1.77 2.74
C VAL A 15 0.21 -0.27 2.66
N VAL A 16 0.49 0.29 1.48
CA VAL A 16 0.42 1.71 1.19
C VAL A 16 -0.54 1.98 0.04
N VAL A 17 -1.06 3.19 0.04
CA VAL A 17 -1.89 3.73 -1.03
C VAL A 17 -1.23 4.95 -1.63
N LEU A 18 -1.50 5.15 -2.91
CA LEU A 18 -1.03 6.33 -3.63
C LEU A 18 -1.86 7.54 -3.21
N THR A 19 -1.20 8.66 -3.02
CA THR A 19 -1.90 9.92 -2.81
C THR A 19 -2.24 10.57 -4.15
N LYS A 20 -3.17 11.52 -4.15
CA LYS A 20 -3.51 12.33 -5.34
C LYS A 20 -2.32 13.11 -5.93
N GLN A 21 -1.16 13.13 -5.26
CA GLN A 21 0.06 13.76 -5.78
C GLN A 21 0.80 12.89 -6.80
N CYS A 22 0.49 11.59 -6.92
CA CYS A 22 1.02 10.74 -7.98
C CYS A 22 0.48 11.19 -9.35
N ARG A 23 1.19 12.14 -9.98
CA ARG A 23 0.80 12.78 -11.25
C ARG A 23 0.55 11.78 -12.39
N ASN A 24 1.12 10.59 -12.32
CA ASN A 24 1.15 9.64 -13.44
C ASN A 24 0.47 8.29 -13.16
N PHE A 25 -0.05 8.06 -11.95
CA PHE A 25 -0.66 6.77 -11.60
C PHE A 25 -1.68 6.94 -10.47
N TYR A 26 -2.96 6.93 -10.82
CA TYR A 26 -4.05 6.94 -9.86
C TYR A 26 -4.64 5.54 -9.79
N SER A 27 -4.37 4.83 -8.70
CA SER A 27 -5.09 3.61 -8.39
C SER A 27 -5.55 3.65 -6.94
N ASN A 28 -6.81 3.26 -6.71
CA ASN A 28 -7.33 3.01 -5.38
C ASN A 28 -6.91 1.61 -4.87
N ASP A 29 -6.08 0.90 -5.63
CA ASP A 29 -5.50 -0.35 -5.20
C ASP A 29 -4.52 -0.15 -4.03
N LEU A 30 -4.44 -1.21 -3.23
CA LEU A 30 -3.49 -1.34 -2.14
C LEU A 30 -2.19 -1.93 -2.66
N PHE A 31 -1.11 -1.21 -2.44
CA PHE A 31 0.23 -1.63 -2.83
C PHE A 31 1.00 -2.11 -1.61
N GLU A 32 1.83 -3.13 -1.79
CA GLU A 32 2.72 -3.63 -0.77
C GLU A 32 4.14 -3.19 -1.06
N ILE A 33 4.84 -2.71 -0.04
CA ILE A 33 6.25 -2.34 -0.18
C ILE A 33 7.09 -3.60 -0.34
N LYS A 34 7.80 -3.69 -1.47
CA LYS A 34 8.74 -4.79 -1.74
C LYS A 34 10.16 -4.46 -1.34
N GLY A 35 10.51 -3.19 -1.35
CA GLY A 35 11.86 -2.78 -1.04
C GLY A 35 12.04 -1.27 -1.12
N LYS A 36 13.17 -0.82 -0.61
CA LYS A 36 13.58 0.57 -0.69
C LYS A 36 14.58 0.72 -1.84
N ALA A 37 14.22 1.52 -2.85
CA ALA A 37 15.10 1.78 -3.98
C ALA A 37 16.17 2.82 -3.63
N THR A 38 15.83 3.82 -2.81
CA THR A 38 16.73 4.93 -2.40
C THR A 38 16.23 5.56 -1.09
N GLN A 39 16.99 6.46 -0.46
CA GLN A 39 16.60 7.16 0.77
C GLN A 39 15.17 7.72 0.77
N ARG A 40 14.62 8.12 -0.38
CA ARG A 40 13.27 8.70 -0.54
C ARG A 40 12.35 7.94 -1.50
N LEU A 41 12.83 6.87 -2.15
CA LEU A 41 12.07 6.11 -3.15
C LEU A 41 11.80 4.70 -2.66
N TRP A 42 10.56 4.27 -2.79
CA TRP A 42 10.07 2.96 -2.38
C TRP A 42 9.55 2.20 -3.60
N SER A 43 9.91 0.92 -3.68
CA SER A 43 9.38 0.00 -4.68
C SER A 43 8.14 -0.66 -4.11
N ILE A 44 7.00 -0.35 -4.71
CA ILE A 44 5.69 -0.86 -4.28
C ILE A 44 5.11 -1.77 -5.37
N LYS A 45 4.49 -2.86 -4.95
CA LYS A 45 3.89 -3.86 -5.82
C LYS A 45 2.43 -4.07 -5.44
N SER A 46 1.54 -3.93 -6.41
CA SER A 46 0.18 -4.46 -6.36
C SER A 46 0.10 -5.77 -7.14
N SER A 47 -1.08 -6.41 -7.12
CA SER A 47 -1.35 -7.73 -7.70
C SER A 47 -0.76 -7.90 -9.12
N ASN A 48 -0.84 -6.87 -9.96
CA ASN A 48 -0.32 -6.91 -11.33
C ASN A 48 0.64 -5.76 -11.71
N HIS A 49 0.98 -4.88 -10.77
CA HIS A 49 1.75 -3.65 -11.06
C HIS A 49 2.91 -3.50 -10.09
N LEU A 50 4.12 -3.27 -10.61
CA LEU A 50 5.30 -2.89 -9.84
C LEU A 50 5.71 -1.48 -10.25
N ILE A 51 5.71 -0.54 -9.31
CA ILE A 51 6.05 0.86 -9.54
C ILE A 51 6.98 1.38 -8.45
N ILE A 52 7.78 2.39 -8.80
CA ILE A 52 8.67 3.08 -7.87
C ILE A 52 8.08 4.46 -7.61
N VAL A 53 7.94 4.82 -6.34
CA VAL A 53 7.26 6.04 -5.90
C VAL A 53 8.05 6.72 -4.80
N ALA A 54 7.93 8.04 -4.69
CA ALA A 54 8.54 8.76 -3.59
C ALA A 54 7.74 8.59 -2.30
N THR A 55 8.44 8.63 -1.16
CA THR A 55 7.83 8.53 0.18
C THR A 55 6.78 9.63 0.44
N ASN A 56 6.87 10.76 -0.26
CA ASN A 56 5.94 11.88 -0.16
C ASN A 56 4.70 11.72 -1.04
N GLU A 57 4.74 10.77 -1.99
CA GLU A 57 3.63 10.49 -2.91
C GLU A 57 2.75 9.32 -2.43
N ILE A 58 3.22 8.56 -1.44
CA ILE A 58 2.50 7.45 -0.82
C ILE A 58 2.13 7.76 0.62
N ARG A 59 1.07 7.10 1.09
CA ARG A 59 0.70 7.09 2.50
C ARG A 59 0.35 5.67 2.92
N SER A 60 0.47 5.39 4.21
CA SER A 60 -0.01 4.12 4.79
C SER A 60 -1.50 3.94 4.49
N ALA A 61 -1.89 2.73 4.12
CA ALA A 61 -3.29 2.41 3.89
C ALA A 61 -4.10 2.63 5.16
N SER A 62 -5.29 3.22 5.02
CA SER A 62 -6.18 3.38 6.17
C SER A 62 -6.87 2.06 6.50
N VAL A 63 -7.30 1.92 7.76
CA VAL A 63 -8.00 0.71 8.24
C VAL A 63 -9.22 0.38 7.38
N ALA A 64 -9.94 1.39 6.90
CA ALA A 64 -11.08 1.22 6.01
C ALA A 64 -10.71 0.53 4.68
N GLU A 65 -9.58 0.92 4.07
CA GLU A 65 -9.08 0.35 2.81
C GLU A 65 -8.60 -1.08 3.01
N LEU A 66 -7.83 -1.31 4.08
CA LEU A 66 -7.38 -2.65 4.47
C LEU A 66 -8.56 -3.59 4.74
N GLN A 67 -9.58 -3.09 5.42
CA GLN A 67 -10.81 -3.83 5.70
C GLN A 67 -11.62 -4.09 4.42
N ALA A 68 -11.66 -3.15 3.47
CA ALA A 68 -12.32 -3.33 2.18
C ALA A 68 -11.68 -4.47 1.37
N LYS A 69 -10.33 -4.51 1.29
CA LYS A 69 -9.61 -5.62 0.64
C LYS A 69 -9.86 -6.94 1.35
N ARG A 70 -9.81 -6.98 2.68
CA ARG A 70 -10.11 -8.18 3.48
C ARG A 70 -11.55 -8.68 3.28
N ARG A 71 -12.52 -7.77 3.09
CA ARG A 71 -13.91 -8.13 2.76
C ARG A 71 -14.03 -8.73 1.37
N LEU A 72 -13.36 -8.15 0.37
CA LEU A 72 -13.30 -8.72 -0.99
C LEU A 72 -12.71 -10.14 -0.97
N THR A 73 -11.58 -10.35 -0.29
CA THR A 73 -10.97 -11.69 -0.21
C THR A 73 -11.87 -12.69 0.50
N LYS A 74 -12.56 -12.29 1.58
CA LYS A 74 -13.54 -13.15 2.26
C LYS A 74 -14.77 -13.45 1.39
N ALA A 75 -15.24 -12.50 0.59
CA ALA A 75 -16.37 -12.71 -0.31
C ALA A 75 -16.01 -13.68 -1.45
N GLU A 76 -14.80 -13.58 -2.00
CA GLU A 76 -14.28 -14.56 -2.97
C GLU A 76 -14.09 -15.95 -2.34
N GLN A 77 -13.53 -16.03 -1.13
CA GLN A 77 -13.40 -17.31 -0.42
C GLN A 77 -14.75 -17.96 -0.11
N ALA A 78 -15.76 -17.16 0.29
CA ALA A 78 -17.10 -17.65 0.57
C ALA A 78 -17.87 -18.08 -0.69
N LEU A 79 -17.50 -17.58 -1.87
CA LEU A 79 -18.07 -18.05 -3.14
C LEU A 79 -17.50 -19.41 -3.56
N ALA A 80 -16.25 -19.70 -3.17
CA ALA A 80 -15.56 -20.94 -3.53
C ALA A 80 -15.92 -22.14 -2.63
N GLU A 81 -16.66 -21.95 -1.53
CA GLU A 81 -17.09 -23.04 -0.63
C GLU A 81 -18.49 -23.60 -0.93
N VAL A 82 -19.14 -23.15 -2.01
CA VAL A 82 -20.44 -23.70 -2.47
C VAL A 82 -20.21 -24.55 -3.73
N SER A 83 -19.68 -25.76 -3.56
CA SER A 83 -19.82 -26.89 -4.51
C SER A 83 -19.51 -28.22 -3.84
#